data_AF-A0A2N5GFF0-F1
#
_entry.id   AF-A0A2N5GFF0-F1
#
_cell.length_a   1.000
_cell.length_b   1.000
_cell.length_c   1.000
_cell.angle_alpha   90.00
_cell.angle_beta   90.00
_cell.angle_gamma   90.00
#
_symmetry.space_group_name_H-M   'P 1'
#
loop_
_entity.id
_entity.type
_entity.pdbx_description
1 polymer ?
#
loop_
_entity_poly.entity_id
_entity_poly.type
_entity_poly.pdbx_seq_one_letter_code
_entity_poly.pdbx_strand_id
1 'polypeptide(L)'
;MISTTHQFKQKISNESQLPIFYHHFTLTEKMNWIHFEVETSRACWFSMLLFDPHGVLRLQYMYGKSPKGIVLHEDTRHSSAATLPGPLPLGEWTLEVYVTDKPTSNIVKKELDYQIVCEAGSQELPAKTEDIVPFGAHKWAEYDPNGLVLNSYNWDEVVNKEERWYKGDFHTHTILSDGSMTQEANLKIAKQQQLDFFVATDHNIISTSWATSVALNKSEFVKLKSNKFIL
;
A
#
# COMPACT_ATOMS: atom_id res chain seq x y z
N MET A 1 5.90 22.27 -19.31
CA MET A 1 5.90 21.78 -17.92
C MET A 1 4.46 21.89 -17.46
N ILE A 2 3.75 20.77 -17.39
CA ILE A 2 2.35 20.79 -16.93
C ILE A 2 2.36 20.11 -15.57
N SER A 3 2.08 20.89 -14.56
CA SER A 3 1.73 20.41 -13.23
C SER A 3 0.40 21.04 -12.82
N THR A 4 -0.46 20.25 -12.20
CA THR A 4 -1.73 20.74 -11.64
C THR A 4 -1.76 20.37 -10.17
N THR A 5 -2.21 21.30 -9.33
CA THR A 5 -2.32 21.13 -7.87
C THR A 5 -3.75 21.35 -7.44
N HIS A 6 -4.29 20.40 -6.68
CA HIS A 6 -5.59 20.49 -6.02
C HIS A 6 -5.39 20.39 -4.50
N GLN A 7 -6.18 21.15 -3.74
CA GLN A 7 -6.16 21.12 -2.29
C GLN A 7 -7.57 20.90 -1.77
N PHE A 8 -7.76 19.80 -1.07
CA PHE A 8 -9.04 19.43 -0.46
C PHE A 8 -8.97 19.68 1.04
N LYS A 9 -9.98 20.37 1.59
CA LYS A 9 -10.10 20.64 3.02
C LYS A 9 -11.49 20.31 3.50
N GLN A 10 -11.59 19.61 4.61
CA GLN A 10 -12.87 19.18 5.17
C GLN A 10 -12.79 19.10 6.69
N LYS A 11 -13.91 19.43 7.34
CA LYS A 11 -14.13 19.23 8.77
C LYS A 11 -15.17 18.13 8.97
N ILE A 12 -14.87 17.16 9.82
CA ILE A 12 -15.79 16.10 10.26
C ILE A 12 -16.38 16.49 11.61
N SER A 13 -17.71 16.50 11.73
CA SER A 13 -18.43 16.84 12.96
C SER A 13 -19.16 15.62 13.56
N ASN A 14 -19.85 15.80 14.68
CA ASN A 14 -20.35 14.75 15.59
C ASN A 14 -21.58 13.98 15.04
N GLU A 15 -21.59 13.62 13.76
CA GLU A 15 -22.72 12.94 13.12
C GLU A 15 -22.71 11.42 13.37
N SER A 16 -23.91 10.83 13.38
CA SER A 16 -24.20 9.46 13.79
C SER A 16 -23.87 8.38 12.76
N GLN A 17 -23.39 8.75 11.57
CA GLN A 17 -22.87 7.85 10.54
C GLN A 17 -21.42 8.19 10.25
N LEU A 18 -20.57 7.20 9.96
CA LEU A 18 -19.21 7.42 9.44
C LEU A 18 -19.36 8.12 8.08
N PRO A 19 -19.14 9.44 7.98
CA PRO A 19 -19.41 10.12 6.72
C PRO A 19 -18.30 9.75 5.73
N ILE A 20 -18.70 9.21 4.58
CA ILE A 20 -17.81 9.08 3.43
C ILE A 20 -17.82 10.42 2.71
N PHE A 21 -16.66 11.01 2.52
CA PHE A 21 -16.47 12.26 1.79
C PHE A 21 -15.88 11.97 0.42
N TYR A 22 -16.41 12.64 -0.59
CA TYR A 22 -15.98 12.50 -1.97
C TYR A 22 -15.29 13.78 -2.41
N HIS A 23 -14.08 13.65 -2.94
CA HIS A 23 -13.34 14.73 -3.57
C HIS A 23 -13.04 14.35 -5.01
N HIS A 24 -13.01 15.33 -5.90
CA HIS A 24 -12.85 15.08 -7.33
C HIS A 24 -11.77 16.00 -7.90
N PHE A 25 -11.03 15.50 -8.88
CA PHE A 25 -10.16 16.31 -9.73
C PHE A 25 -10.16 15.75 -11.15
N THR A 26 -9.80 16.57 -12.13
CA THR A 26 -9.83 16.18 -13.54
C THR A 26 -8.43 16.25 -14.12
N LEU A 27 -7.99 15.15 -14.74
CA LEU A 27 -6.82 15.17 -15.61
C LEU A 27 -7.25 15.54 -17.02
N THR A 28 -6.90 16.75 -17.47
CA THR A 28 -7.21 17.26 -18.82
C THR A 28 -6.08 17.01 -19.81
N GLU A 29 -4.90 16.64 -19.32
CA GLU A 29 -3.71 16.37 -20.12
C GLU A 29 -2.99 15.12 -19.61
N LYS A 30 -2.17 14.50 -20.47
CA LYS A 30 -1.47 13.27 -20.11
C LYS A 30 -0.45 13.54 -19.01
N MET A 31 -0.59 12.82 -17.89
CA MET A 31 0.33 12.83 -16.76
C MET A 31 1.02 11.48 -16.63
N ASN A 32 2.20 11.47 -16.01
CA ASN A 32 2.95 10.25 -15.72
C ASN A 32 2.77 9.81 -14.27
N TRP A 33 2.49 10.77 -13.37
CA TRP A 33 2.33 10.52 -11.95
C TRP A 33 1.28 11.43 -11.30
N ILE A 34 0.77 10.96 -10.17
CA ILE A 34 -0.06 11.69 -9.21
C ILE A 34 0.54 11.47 -7.82
N HIS A 35 0.86 12.55 -7.12
CA HIS A 35 1.36 12.57 -5.77
C HIS A 35 0.30 13.12 -4.82
N PHE A 36 0.08 12.43 -3.71
CA PHE A 36 -0.80 12.87 -2.64
C PHE A 36 -0.02 13.09 -1.36
N GLU A 37 -0.29 14.20 -0.69
CA GLU A 37 0.19 14.47 0.67
C GLU A 37 -1.01 14.69 1.59
N VAL A 38 -1.05 13.94 2.69
CA VAL A 38 -2.18 13.95 3.63
C VAL A 38 -1.75 14.53 4.97
N GLU A 39 -2.53 15.49 5.45
CA GLU A 39 -2.40 16.05 6.79
C GLU A 39 -3.73 15.97 7.55
N THR A 40 -3.65 15.62 8.83
CA THR A 40 -4.79 15.49 9.74
C THR A 40 -4.53 16.27 11.02
N SER A 41 -5.53 16.95 11.57
CA SER A 41 -5.38 17.77 12.79
C SER A 41 -5.10 16.97 14.06
N ARG A 42 -5.32 15.65 14.02
CA ARG A 42 -5.01 14.69 15.09
C ARG A 42 -4.77 13.29 14.52
N ALA A 43 -4.17 12.42 15.32
CA ALA A 43 -4.10 11.00 15.00
C ALA A 43 -5.49 10.37 14.93
N CYS A 44 -5.75 9.63 13.86
CA CYS A 44 -6.96 8.85 13.61
C CYS A 44 -6.65 7.79 12.53
N TRP A 45 -7.53 6.80 12.34
CA TRP A 45 -7.46 5.97 11.14
C TRP A 45 -8.21 6.69 10.02
N PHE A 46 -7.47 7.52 9.30
CA PHE A 46 -7.96 8.20 8.12
C PHE A 46 -7.69 7.32 6.90
N SER A 47 -8.72 7.01 6.14
CA SER A 47 -8.62 6.18 4.94
C SER A 47 -8.94 6.99 3.70
N MET A 48 -8.18 6.78 2.63
CA MET A 48 -8.37 7.42 1.34
C MET A 48 -8.23 6.38 0.23
N LEU A 49 -9.27 6.25 -0.59
CA LEU A 49 -9.27 5.43 -1.79
C LEU A 49 -9.28 6.35 -3.01
N LEU A 50 -8.51 6.00 -4.05
CA LEU A 50 -8.52 6.72 -5.32
C LEU A 50 -9.11 5.83 -6.42
N PHE A 51 -10.10 6.34 -7.13
CA PHE A 51 -10.68 5.72 -8.30
C PHE A 51 -10.38 6.54 -9.54
N ASP A 52 -10.02 5.86 -10.63
CA ASP A 52 -9.83 6.51 -11.93
C ASP A 52 -11.17 6.72 -12.67
N PRO A 53 -11.18 7.43 -13.81
CA PRO A 53 -12.36 7.64 -14.64
C PRO A 53 -13.14 6.39 -15.07
N HIS A 54 -12.52 5.21 -15.03
CA HIS A 54 -13.16 3.94 -15.36
C HIS A 54 -13.70 3.22 -14.11
N GLY A 55 -13.55 3.82 -12.92
CA GLY A 55 -13.95 3.23 -11.64
C GLY A 55 -12.95 2.21 -11.09
N VAL A 56 -11.72 2.17 -11.61
CA VAL A 56 -10.68 1.25 -11.12
C VAL A 56 -10.07 1.82 -9.85
N LEU A 57 -9.97 1.02 -8.78
CA LEU A 57 -9.27 1.39 -7.56
C LEU A 57 -7.76 1.46 -7.80
N ARG A 58 -7.17 2.65 -7.72
CA ARG A 58 -5.77 2.96 -8.04
C ARG A 58 -4.88 3.18 -6.83
N LEU A 59 -5.44 3.47 -5.67
CA LEU A 59 -4.70 3.67 -4.43
C LEU A 59 -5.59 3.32 -3.24
N GLN A 60 -5.01 2.60 -2.28
CA GLN A 60 -5.54 2.41 -0.93
C GLN A 60 -4.56 3.04 0.05
N TYR A 61 -5.02 4.01 0.83
CA TYR A 61 -4.20 4.70 1.82
C TYR A 61 -4.88 4.66 3.18
N MET A 62 -4.14 4.29 4.22
CA MET A 62 -4.57 4.48 5.60
C MET A 62 -3.50 5.23 6.39
N TYR A 63 -3.88 6.39 6.89
CA TYR A 63 -3.09 7.20 7.80
C TYR A 63 -2.99 6.51 9.17
N GLY A 64 -1.80 6.53 9.73
CA GLY A 64 -1.48 5.89 11.00
C GLY A 64 0.04 5.79 11.11
N LYS A 65 0.60 4.74 10.51
CA LYS A 65 2.05 4.57 10.33
C LYS A 65 2.49 4.74 8.87
N SER A 66 1.55 4.87 7.94
CA SER A 66 1.85 5.13 6.53
C SER A 66 2.63 6.43 6.35
N PRO A 67 3.51 6.50 5.33
CA PRO A 67 4.13 7.76 4.92
C PRO A 67 3.07 8.82 4.64
N LYS A 68 3.39 10.09 4.86
CA LYS A 68 2.48 11.20 4.53
C LYS A 68 2.28 11.37 3.02
N GLY A 69 3.34 11.11 2.26
CA GLY A 69 3.37 11.19 0.81
C GLY A 69 3.17 9.83 0.16
N ILE A 70 2.37 9.78 -0.89
CA ILE A 70 2.16 8.59 -1.71
C ILE A 70 2.12 8.94 -3.19
N VAL A 71 2.77 8.13 -4.02
CA VAL A 71 2.92 8.38 -5.45
C VAL A 71 2.29 7.24 -6.23
N LEU A 72 1.33 7.57 -7.08
CA LEU A 72 0.86 6.70 -8.16
C LEU A 72 1.59 7.10 -9.45
N HIS A 73 2.27 6.16 -10.09
CA HIS A 73 2.94 6.41 -11.38
C HIS A 73 2.50 5.40 -12.43
N GLU A 74 2.59 5.76 -13.71
CA GLU A 74 2.42 4.79 -14.81
C GLU A 74 3.51 3.71 -14.86
N ASP A 75 4.63 3.92 -14.16
CA ASP A 75 5.78 3.04 -14.10
C ASP A 75 5.94 2.52 -12.66
N THR A 76 5.91 1.20 -12.50
CA THR A 76 6.00 0.53 -11.21
C THR A 76 7.26 0.90 -10.42
N ARG A 77 8.35 1.28 -11.09
CA ARG A 77 9.63 1.64 -10.44
C ARG A 77 9.55 2.93 -9.63
N HIS A 78 8.59 3.78 -9.93
CA HIS A 78 8.41 5.11 -9.34
C HIS A 78 7.14 5.21 -8.49
N SER A 79 6.34 4.13 -8.44
CA SER A 79 5.09 4.10 -7.69
C SER A 79 5.31 3.59 -6.28
N SER A 80 4.44 4.02 -5.36
CA SER A 80 4.45 3.58 -3.99
C SER A 80 3.74 2.23 -3.81
N ALA A 81 4.02 1.54 -2.71
CA ALA A 81 3.20 0.43 -2.23
C ALA A 81 1.75 0.86 -2.00
N ALA A 82 0.82 -0.10 -2.07
CA ALA A 82 -0.63 0.11 -2.00
C ALA A 82 -1.27 0.91 -3.17
N THR A 83 -0.50 1.21 -4.22
CA THR A 83 -1.03 1.77 -5.49
C THR A 83 -1.29 0.68 -6.51
N LEU A 84 -2.04 0.97 -7.58
CA LEU A 84 -2.10 0.17 -8.80
C LEU A 84 -1.50 0.97 -9.97
N PRO A 85 -0.19 0.82 -10.23
CA PRO A 85 0.50 1.47 -11.34
C PRO A 85 -0.09 1.08 -12.69
N GLY A 86 0.03 1.99 -13.65
CA GLY A 86 -0.47 1.81 -15.01
C GLY A 86 -0.94 3.12 -15.62
N PRO A 87 -1.51 3.09 -16.83
CA PRO A 87 -1.97 4.30 -17.52
C PRO A 87 -2.80 5.21 -16.63
N LEU A 88 -2.60 6.53 -16.75
CA LEU A 88 -3.39 7.54 -16.07
C LEU A 88 -4.39 8.13 -17.06
N PRO A 89 -5.63 7.59 -17.16
CA PRO A 89 -6.60 8.08 -18.12
C PRO A 89 -7.03 9.52 -17.83
N LEU A 90 -7.35 10.24 -18.90
CA LEU A 90 -7.96 11.56 -18.82
C LEU A 90 -9.40 11.43 -18.31
N GLY A 91 -9.87 12.47 -17.63
CA GLY A 91 -11.21 12.52 -17.08
C GLY A 91 -11.20 12.77 -15.57
N GLU A 92 -12.37 12.56 -14.97
CA GLU A 92 -12.59 12.78 -13.54
C GLU A 92 -12.09 11.61 -12.70
N TRP A 93 -11.25 11.92 -11.72
CA TRP A 93 -10.75 11.01 -10.70
C TRP A 93 -11.48 11.30 -9.39
N THR A 94 -11.78 10.25 -8.64
CA THR A 94 -12.55 10.34 -7.40
C THR A 94 -11.71 9.86 -6.22
N LEU A 95 -11.65 10.68 -5.18
CA LEU A 95 -11.11 10.33 -3.87
C LEU A 95 -12.27 10.05 -2.92
N GLU A 96 -12.33 8.84 -2.37
CA GLU A 96 -13.23 8.51 -1.27
C GLU A 96 -12.46 8.55 0.04
N VAL A 97 -12.93 9.35 0.98
CA VAL A 97 -12.29 9.55 2.28
C VAL A 97 -13.26 9.16 3.38
N TYR A 98 -12.81 8.32 4.30
CA TYR A 98 -13.57 7.97 5.49
C TYR A 98 -12.63 7.81 6.68
N VAL A 99 -13.16 8.03 7.88
CA VAL A 99 -12.37 8.01 9.11
C VAL A 99 -13.03 7.09 10.10
N THR A 100 -12.27 6.12 10.61
CA THR A 100 -12.72 5.22 11.67
C THR A 100 -11.96 5.54 12.95
N ASP A 101 -12.60 6.15 13.93
CA ASP A 101 -11.99 6.29 15.25
C ASP A 101 -12.10 4.98 16.05
N LYS A 102 -11.09 4.69 16.87
CA LYS A 102 -11.26 3.64 17.90
C LYS A 102 -12.39 4.09 18.84
N PRO A 103 -13.47 3.32 19.02
CA PRO A 103 -14.67 3.75 19.73
C PRO A 103 -14.51 3.94 21.25
N THR A 104 -13.29 3.88 21.79
CA THR A 104 -13.05 3.56 23.20
C THR A 104 -12.61 4.74 24.07
N SER A 105 -12.76 5.99 23.64
CA SER A 105 -12.37 7.12 24.45
C SER A 105 -13.28 8.33 24.27
N ASN A 106 -14.08 8.63 25.29
CA ASN A 106 -14.83 9.88 25.43
C ASN A 106 -13.92 11.13 25.53
N ILE A 107 -12.60 10.95 25.46
CA ILE A 107 -11.57 11.98 25.63
C ILE A 107 -11.05 12.46 24.26
N VAL A 108 -11.22 11.68 23.18
CA VAL A 108 -10.76 12.10 21.85
C VAL A 108 -11.76 13.09 21.28
N LYS A 109 -11.25 14.28 20.92
CA LYS A 109 -12.00 15.28 20.17
C LYS A 109 -12.49 14.63 18.87
N LYS A 110 -13.80 14.40 18.75
CA LYS A 110 -14.38 13.75 17.56
C LYS A 110 -14.18 14.55 16.28
N GLU A 111 -14.09 15.88 16.41
CA GLU A 111 -13.79 16.74 15.27
C GLU A 111 -12.43 16.38 14.67
N LEU A 112 -12.39 16.35 13.35
CA LEU A 112 -11.17 16.18 12.57
C LEU A 112 -11.19 17.20 11.44
N ASP A 113 -10.08 17.92 11.30
CA ASP A 113 -9.80 18.70 10.10
C ASP A 113 -8.72 17.95 9.32
N TYR A 114 -8.88 17.82 8.01
CA TYR A 114 -7.86 17.23 7.17
C TYR A 114 -7.63 18.04 5.90
N GLN A 115 -6.43 17.86 5.35
CA GLN A 115 -6.02 18.39 4.07
C GLN A 115 -5.40 17.30 3.22
N ILE A 116 -5.81 17.24 1.94
CA ILE A 116 -5.14 16.43 0.93
C ILE A 116 -4.61 17.39 -0.14
N VAL A 117 -3.30 17.37 -0.38
CA VAL A 117 -2.68 18.03 -1.53
C VAL A 117 -2.47 16.99 -2.61
N CYS A 118 -3.07 17.19 -3.77
CA CYS A 118 -2.93 16.33 -4.94
C CYS A 118 -2.17 17.10 -6.02
N GLU A 119 -1.03 16.57 -6.43
CA GLU A 119 -0.21 17.12 -7.52
C GLU A 119 -0.08 16.08 -8.62
N ALA A 120 -0.31 16.46 -9.87
CA ALA A 120 -0.08 15.59 -11.02
C ALA A 120 0.92 16.25 -11.98
N GLY A 121 1.74 15.44 -12.64
CA GLY A 121 2.74 15.94 -13.56
C GLY A 121 3.23 14.93 -14.58
N SER A 122 3.89 15.44 -15.61
CA SER A 122 4.44 14.67 -16.76
C SER A 122 5.97 14.69 -16.85
N GLN A 123 6.65 15.31 -15.89
CA GLN A 123 8.12 15.41 -15.83
C GLN A 123 8.66 14.62 -14.63
N GLU A 124 9.88 14.96 -14.17
CA GLU A 124 10.48 14.35 -12.99
C GLU A 124 9.56 14.43 -11.77
N LEU A 125 9.68 13.42 -10.91
CA LEU A 125 8.95 13.39 -9.64
C LEU A 125 9.42 14.54 -8.73
N PRO A 126 8.52 15.10 -7.90
CA PRO A 126 8.90 16.08 -6.90
C PRO A 126 9.94 15.53 -5.92
N ALA A 127 10.94 16.31 -5.49
CA ALA A 127 11.97 15.85 -4.55
C ALA A 127 11.42 15.28 -3.22
N LYS A 128 10.20 15.68 -2.83
CA LYS A 128 9.47 15.14 -1.68
C LYS A 128 9.07 13.66 -1.79
N THR A 129 9.32 13.00 -2.92
CA THR A 129 9.01 11.57 -3.13
C THR A 129 10.15 10.63 -2.76
N GLU A 130 11.26 11.11 -2.20
CA GLU A 130 12.42 10.27 -1.83
C GLU A 130 12.11 9.29 -0.66
N ASP A 131 11.14 9.61 0.20
CA ASP A 131 10.80 8.82 1.40
C ASP A 131 9.58 7.89 1.22
N ILE A 132 9.19 7.56 -0.01
CA ILE A 132 8.06 6.65 -0.25
C ILE A 132 8.43 5.19 0.00
N VAL A 133 7.43 4.39 0.39
CA VAL A 133 7.55 2.92 0.34
C VAL A 133 7.35 2.48 -1.12
N PRO A 134 8.31 1.79 -1.75
CA PRO A 134 8.20 1.42 -3.17
C PRO A 134 7.16 0.32 -3.42
N PHE A 135 6.57 0.29 -4.62
CA PHE A 135 5.56 -0.71 -5.06
C PHE A 135 6.02 -2.15 -4.82
N GLY A 136 7.28 -2.49 -5.04
CA GLY A 136 7.80 -3.85 -4.86
C GLY A 136 7.72 -4.69 -6.15
N ALA A 137 8.59 -5.68 -6.28
CA ALA A 137 8.79 -6.39 -7.54
C ALA A 137 7.81 -7.54 -7.79
N HIS A 138 7.26 -8.15 -6.74
CA HIS A 138 6.27 -9.22 -6.88
C HIS A 138 4.88 -8.60 -6.96
N LYS A 139 4.38 -8.38 -8.17
CA LYS A 139 3.03 -7.90 -8.41
C LYS A 139 2.05 -9.07 -8.54
N TRP A 140 0.83 -8.88 -8.05
CA TRP A 140 -0.28 -9.82 -8.26
C TRP A 140 -1.57 -9.13 -8.73
N ALA A 141 -1.43 -7.86 -9.13
CA ALA A 141 -2.47 -7.05 -9.75
C ALA A 141 -1.86 -6.28 -10.93
N GLU A 142 -2.65 -6.08 -11.97
CA GLU A 142 -2.32 -5.24 -13.12
C GLU A 142 -3.49 -4.31 -13.42
N TYR A 143 -3.22 -3.21 -14.12
CA TYR A 143 -4.27 -2.30 -14.53
C TYR A 143 -5.19 -2.95 -15.56
N ASP A 144 -6.48 -3.01 -15.24
CA ASP A 144 -7.56 -3.37 -16.14
C ASP A 144 -8.66 -2.30 -16.03
N PRO A 145 -9.05 -1.62 -17.13
CA PRO A 145 -10.12 -0.63 -17.10
C PRO A 145 -11.49 -1.19 -16.67
N ASN A 146 -11.66 -2.51 -16.58
CA ASN A 146 -12.89 -3.14 -16.10
C ASN A 146 -12.94 -3.32 -14.58
N GLY A 147 -11.87 -3.00 -13.86
CA GLY A 147 -11.84 -3.03 -12.39
C GLY A 147 -10.53 -3.54 -11.79
N LEU A 148 -10.45 -3.54 -10.47
CA LEU A 148 -9.30 -4.12 -9.76
C LEU A 148 -9.38 -5.65 -9.78
N VAL A 149 -8.38 -6.29 -10.40
CA VAL A 149 -8.25 -7.75 -10.44
C VAL A 149 -7.00 -8.18 -9.69
N LEU A 150 -7.16 -9.09 -8.73
CA LEU A 150 -6.10 -9.62 -7.85
C LEU A 150 -5.80 -11.10 -8.14
N ASN A 151 -5.60 -11.45 -9.41
CA ASN A 151 -5.46 -12.84 -9.85
C ASN A 151 -4.08 -13.19 -10.41
N SER A 152 -3.11 -12.28 -10.38
CA SER A 152 -1.79 -12.52 -10.96
C SER A 152 -0.81 -13.22 -10.00
N TYR A 153 -1.30 -13.63 -8.82
CA TYR A 153 -0.54 -14.49 -7.91
C TYR A 153 -0.47 -15.92 -8.46
N ASN A 154 0.73 -16.51 -8.47
CA ASN A 154 0.94 -17.87 -8.97
C ASN A 154 0.58 -18.91 -7.89
N TRP A 155 -0.68 -19.29 -7.83
CA TRP A 155 -1.19 -20.27 -6.87
C TRP A 155 -0.59 -21.67 -7.01
N ASP A 156 -0.07 -22.01 -8.19
CA ASP A 156 0.54 -23.32 -8.45
C ASP A 156 2.06 -23.33 -8.14
N GLU A 157 2.63 -22.20 -7.69
CA GLU A 157 4.03 -22.15 -7.31
C GLU A 157 4.31 -22.98 -6.06
N VAL A 158 5.08 -24.06 -6.23
CA VAL A 158 5.58 -24.85 -5.10
C VAL A 158 6.91 -24.29 -4.62
N VAL A 159 6.88 -23.55 -3.52
CA VAL A 159 8.06 -22.90 -2.93
C VAL A 159 9.00 -23.90 -2.24
N ASN A 160 8.46 -24.91 -1.54
CA ASN A 160 9.22 -25.97 -0.88
C ASN A 160 8.44 -27.30 -0.95
N LYS A 161 9.12 -28.42 -1.23
CA LYS A 161 8.57 -29.79 -1.35
C LYS A 161 8.94 -30.72 -0.19
N GLU A 162 9.70 -30.23 0.79
CA GLU A 162 10.17 -31.03 1.92
C GLU A 162 9.03 -31.48 2.84
N GLU A 163 9.09 -32.71 3.31
CA GLU A 163 8.19 -33.18 4.37
C GLU A 163 8.79 -32.83 5.74
N ARG A 164 8.39 -31.68 6.29
CA ARG A 164 8.82 -31.21 7.62
C ARG A 164 7.78 -30.30 8.26
N TRP A 165 8.00 -29.97 9.53
CA TRP A 165 7.28 -28.88 10.18
C TRP A 165 7.68 -27.53 9.58
N TYR A 166 6.68 -26.71 9.27
CA TYR A 166 6.86 -25.35 8.78
C TYR A 166 6.55 -24.34 9.88
N LYS A 167 7.41 -23.35 10.03
CA LYS A 167 7.25 -22.25 10.99
C LYS A 167 6.81 -21.01 10.23
N GLY A 168 5.71 -20.38 10.64
CA GLY A 168 5.28 -19.13 10.03
C GLY A 168 4.38 -18.29 10.92
N ASP A 169 4.05 -17.10 10.42
CA ASP A 169 3.19 -16.13 11.09
C ASP A 169 2.00 -15.77 10.18
N PHE A 170 0.78 -15.89 10.69
CA PHE A 170 -0.44 -15.62 9.94
C PHE A 170 -1.02 -14.22 10.18
N HIS A 171 -0.42 -13.42 11.05
CA HIS A 171 -0.98 -12.14 11.44
C HIS A 171 0.10 -11.10 11.71
N THR A 172 0.55 -10.45 10.63
CA THR A 172 1.50 -9.34 10.70
C THR A 172 0.91 -8.09 10.05
N HIS A 173 1.33 -6.92 10.50
CA HIS A 173 0.95 -5.63 9.90
C HIS A 173 2.18 -4.94 9.35
N THR A 174 2.01 -4.21 8.27
CA THR A 174 3.04 -3.32 7.71
C THR A 174 2.73 -1.87 8.08
N ILE A 175 3.66 -0.96 7.80
CA ILE A 175 3.39 0.47 7.96
C ILE A 175 2.29 0.98 7.03
N LEU A 176 1.85 0.22 6.03
CA LEU A 176 0.71 0.62 5.19
C LEU A 176 -0.57 0.72 6.02
N SER A 177 -0.66 0.00 7.15
CA SER A 177 -1.73 0.13 8.12
C SER A 177 -1.23 0.72 9.46
N ASP A 178 -1.17 -0.09 10.51
CA ASP A 178 -0.71 0.30 11.85
C ASP A 178 0.52 -0.49 12.34
N GLY A 179 1.12 -1.29 11.47
CA GLY A 179 2.38 -1.99 11.72
C GLY A 179 3.56 -1.04 11.87
N SER A 180 4.69 -1.56 12.37
CA SER A 180 5.90 -0.76 12.63
C SER A 180 7.00 -0.93 11.59
N MET A 181 6.78 -1.75 10.56
CA MET A 181 7.81 -2.16 9.59
C MET A 181 7.30 -2.10 8.15
N THR A 182 8.17 -1.75 7.22
CA THR A 182 7.91 -1.89 5.77
C THR A 182 7.79 -3.37 5.40
N GLN A 183 7.24 -3.66 4.22
CA GLN A 183 7.22 -5.02 3.67
C GLN A 183 8.63 -5.64 3.61
N GLU A 184 9.63 -4.84 3.21
CA GLU A 184 11.04 -5.26 3.16
C GLU A 184 11.61 -5.55 4.56
N ALA A 185 11.34 -4.69 5.53
CA ALA A 185 11.78 -4.90 6.91
C ALA A 185 11.11 -6.14 7.52
N ASN A 186 9.81 -6.36 7.27
CA ASN A 186 9.11 -7.59 7.67
C ASN A 186 9.77 -8.82 7.06
N LEU A 187 10.09 -8.80 5.77
CA LEU A 187 10.81 -9.91 5.11
C LEU A 187 12.16 -10.17 5.79
N LYS A 188 12.94 -9.12 6.09
CA LYS A 188 14.25 -9.25 6.75
C LYS A 188 14.12 -9.87 8.14
N ILE A 189 13.16 -9.42 8.95
CA ILE A 189 12.91 -9.98 10.29
C ILE A 189 12.42 -11.43 10.20
N ALA A 190 11.52 -11.74 9.26
CA ALA A 190 11.07 -13.12 9.03
C ALA A 190 12.26 -14.05 8.71
N LYS A 191 13.22 -13.59 7.89
CA LYS A 191 14.48 -14.34 7.63
C LYS A 191 15.28 -14.58 8.91
N GLN A 192 15.48 -13.53 9.70
CA GLN A 192 16.25 -13.61 10.95
C GLN A 192 15.59 -14.54 11.98
N GLN A 193 14.27 -14.59 12.00
CA GLN A 193 13.48 -15.48 12.84
C GLN A 193 13.35 -16.91 12.28
N GLN A 194 13.93 -17.17 11.10
CA GLN A 194 13.85 -18.44 10.38
C GLN A 194 12.40 -18.89 10.15
N LEU A 195 11.54 -17.93 9.75
CA LEU A 195 10.19 -18.25 9.29
C LEU A 195 10.26 -18.79 7.86
N ASP A 196 9.50 -19.83 7.59
CA ASP A 196 9.28 -20.38 6.26
C ASP A 196 8.30 -19.55 5.45
N PHE A 197 7.32 -18.93 6.13
CA PHE A 197 6.34 -18.03 5.54
C PHE A 197 5.86 -17.01 6.57
N PHE A 198 5.32 -15.89 6.09
CA PHE A 198 4.48 -15.02 6.90
C PHE A 198 3.41 -14.36 6.03
N VAL A 199 2.35 -13.89 6.67
CA VAL A 199 1.22 -13.24 6.01
C VAL A 199 1.05 -11.84 6.59
N ALA A 200 0.98 -10.85 5.70
CA ALA A 200 0.56 -9.50 6.07
C ALA A 200 -0.95 -9.38 5.96
N THR A 201 -1.56 -8.90 7.04
CA THR A 201 -3.01 -8.76 7.23
C THR A 201 -3.34 -7.33 7.60
N ASP A 202 -2.87 -6.38 6.78
CA ASP A 202 -3.06 -4.95 6.98
C ASP A 202 -4.55 -4.56 7.10
N HIS A 203 -4.86 -3.62 7.97
CA HIS A 203 -6.22 -3.13 8.15
C HIS A 203 -6.75 -2.42 6.88
N ASN A 204 -7.82 -2.96 6.30
CA ASN A 204 -8.57 -2.39 5.18
C ASN A 204 -7.72 -2.09 3.92
N ILE A 205 -6.53 -2.68 3.82
CA ILE A 205 -5.63 -2.50 2.68
C ILE A 205 -5.30 -3.88 2.14
N ILE A 206 -5.55 -4.05 0.84
CA ILE A 206 -5.05 -5.19 0.09
C ILE A 206 -3.92 -4.69 -0.79
N SER A 207 -2.68 -5.00 -0.43
CA SER A 207 -1.53 -4.64 -1.27
C SER A 207 -1.69 -5.29 -2.65
N THR A 208 -1.22 -4.63 -3.69
CA THR A 208 -1.20 -5.07 -5.11
C THR A 208 0.13 -5.72 -5.50
N SER A 209 1.09 -5.65 -4.59
CA SER A 209 2.47 -6.06 -4.79
C SER A 209 3.19 -6.29 -3.45
N TRP A 210 4.37 -6.90 -3.53
CA TRP A 210 5.23 -7.19 -2.39
C TRP A 210 6.69 -6.91 -2.70
N ALA A 211 7.43 -6.49 -1.67
CA ALA A 211 8.87 -6.31 -1.73
C ALA A 211 9.57 -7.61 -2.14
N THR A 212 10.65 -7.50 -2.91
CA THR A 212 11.43 -8.66 -3.34
C THR A 212 12.08 -9.30 -2.13
N SER A 213 11.89 -10.61 -1.96
CA SER A 213 12.87 -11.42 -1.26
C SER A 213 13.46 -12.40 -2.26
N VAL A 214 14.79 -12.52 -2.28
CA VAL A 214 15.39 -13.79 -2.71
C VAL A 214 14.71 -14.84 -1.83
N ALA A 215 14.01 -15.80 -2.43
CA ALA A 215 13.21 -16.80 -1.73
C ALA A 215 13.87 -17.23 -0.41
N LEU A 216 13.07 -17.34 0.65
CA LEU A 216 13.53 -17.59 2.03
C LEU A 216 14.35 -18.87 2.21
N ASN A 217 14.48 -19.73 1.20
CA ASN A 217 15.62 -20.61 1.04
C ASN A 217 15.77 -21.01 -0.44
N LYS A 218 16.68 -20.35 -1.17
CA LYS A 218 17.33 -20.96 -2.32
C LYS A 218 18.83 -21.03 -2.00
N SER A 219 19.24 -22.20 -1.52
CA SER A 219 20.61 -22.66 -1.28
C SER A 219 21.46 -21.94 -0.22
N GLU A 220 21.43 -22.46 1.02
CA GLU A 220 22.66 -22.69 1.80
C GLU A 220 22.77 -24.18 2.15
N PHE A 221 22.93 -25.01 1.10
CA PHE A 221 23.47 -26.35 1.27
C PHE A 221 24.97 -26.24 1.51
N VAL A 222 25.36 -25.96 2.75
CA VAL A 222 26.66 -26.44 3.23
C VAL A 222 26.54 -27.95 3.27
N LYS A 223 27.23 -28.63 2.34
CA LYS A 223 27.49 -30.07 2.39
C LYS A 223 28.02 -30.43 3.79
N LEU A 224 27.14 -30.86 4.69
CA LEU A 224 27.55 -31.67 5.82
C LEU A 224 27.92 -33.03 5.24
N LYS A 225 29.23 -33.27 5.18
CA LYS A 225 29.81 -34.58 4.87
C LYS A 225 29.11 -35.63 5.71
N SER A 226 28.78 -36.73 5.04
CA SER A 226 28.39 -38.00 5.61
C SER A 226 29.09 -38.28 6.94
N ASN A 227 28.33 -38.68 7.95
CA ASN A 227 28.73 -39.80 8.77
C ASN A 227 27.53 -40.39 9.54
N LYS A 228 27.26 -41.65 9.16
CA LYS A 228 26.68 -42.74 9.96
C LYS A 228 25.21 -42.64 10.38
N PHE A 229 24.43 -43.48 9.71
CA PHE A 229 23.41 -44.31 10.34
C PHE A 229 23.92 -44.90 11.67
N ILE A 230 23.12 -44.80 12.73
CA ILE A 230 22.88 -45.87 13.71
C ILE A 230 21.42 -45.73 14.19
N LEU A 231 20.62 -46.72 13.80
CA LEU A 231 19.29 -47.18 14.29
C LEU A 231 18.25 -46.15 14.73
#